data_AF-A0A7I8MKK3-F1
#
_entry.id   AF-A0A7I8MKK3-F1
#
_cell.length_a   1.000
_cell.length_b   1.000
_cell.length_c   1.000
_cell.angle_alpha   90.00
_cell.angle_beta   90.00
_cell.angle_gamma   90.00
#
_symmetry.space_group_name_H-M   'P 1'
#
loop_
_entity.id
_entity.type
_entity.pdbx_description
1 polymer ?
#
loop_
_entity_poly.entity_id
_entity_poly.type
_entity_poly.pdbx_seq_one_letter_code
_entity_poly.pdbx_strand_id
1 'polypeptide(L)'
;MRREQETLLDVASRRATEQGIRARASALVAHSVPSALLNIADIEQTDLILMGWRGEVRGPLLRGTNVAGVAKVADRNILVLKDNSLSKVDRILVPVGGGPHTKLGLQVAQQLAVQWGATITAMTVLLDRDYSDAVSAFDPESRQSHQDSGEEFVRDILKEVGVTAEIAAVIDTDISHGIINIVADYDLIIIGASDEWAVRRWLFGSVPDKVANQASVSVLMVRSKD
;
A
#
# COMPACT_ATOMS: atom_id res chain seq x y z
N MET A 1 -6.79 31.01 7.49
CA MET A 1 -7.24 29.70 6.95
C MET A 1 -7.19 29.65 5.42
N ARG A 2 -8.02 30.37 4.65
CA ARG A 2 -7.99 30.30 3.16
C ARG A 2 -6.64 30.69 2.54
N ARG A 3 -6.06 31.84 2.93
CA ARG A 3 -4.72 32.28 2.47
C ARG A 3 -3.60 31.29 2.79
N GLU A 4 -3.69 30.60 3.93
CA GLU A 4 -2.68 29.65 4.40
C GLU A 4 -2.74 28.33 3.63
N GLN A 5 -3.95 27.86 3.29
CA GLN A 5 -4.16 26.71 2.42
C GLN A 5 -3.72 26.99 0.97
N GLU A 6 -4.04 28.17 0.45
CA GLU A 6 -3.54 28.65 -0.85
C GLU A 6 -2.00 28.67 -0.86
N THR A 7 -1.37 29.12 0.23
CA THR A 7 0.09 29.14 0.37
C THR A 7 0.71 27.72 0.35
N LEU A 8 0.11 26.75 1.03
CA LEU A 8 0.61 25.36 1.02
C LEU A 8 0.47 24.70 -0.35
N LEU A 9 -0.65 24.93 -1.04
CA LEU A 9 -0.88 24.42 -2.39
C LEU A 9 0.11 25.03 -3.39
N ASP A 10 0.39 26.34 -3.28
CA ASP A 10 1.38 27.01 -4.13
C ASP A 10 2.80 26.47 -3.91
N VAL A 11 3.17 26.19 -2.65
CA VAL A 11 4.46 25.56 -2.33
C VAL A 11 4.54 24.16 -2.94
N ALA A 12 3.48 23.36 -2.84
CA ALA A 12 3.44 22.02 -3.40
C ALA A 12 3.50 22.04 -4.94
N SER A 13 2.71 22.89 -5.59
CA SER A 13 2.73 23.05 -7.06
C SER A 13 4.08 23.56 -7.56
N ARG A 14 4.73 24.48 -6.84
CA ARG A 14 6.07 24.94 -7.18
C ARG A 14 7.10 23.81 -7.12
N ARG A 15 7.12 23.03 -6.03
CA ARG A 15 8.02 21.87 -5.89
C ARG A 15 7.81 20.84 -6.99
N ALA A 16 6.55 20.57 -7.35
CA ALA A 16 6.25 19.67 -8.46
C ALA A 16 6.80 20.22 -9.79
N THR A 17 6.63 21.52 -10.05
CA THR A 17 7.14 22.18 -11.26
C THR A 17 8.66 22.17 -11.33
N GLU A 18 9.36 22.37 -10.20
CA GLU A 18 10.82 22.26 -10.09
C GLU A 18 11.33 20.87 -10.47
N GLN A 19 10.50 19.83 -10.26
CA GLN A 19 10.76 18.44 -10.66
C GLN A 19 10.25 18.11 -12.08
N GLY A 20 9.83 19.12 -12.86
CA GLY A 20 9.27 18.94 -14.21
C GLY A 20 7.87 18.32 -14.24
N ILE A 21 7.20 18.22 -13.09
CA ILE A 21 5.85 17.65 -12.98
C ILE A 21 4.83 18.78 -13.16
N ARG A 22 3.93 18.61 -14.14
CA ARG A 22 2.80 19.52 -14.33
C ARG A 22 1.83 19.36 -13.15
N ALA A 23 1.77 20.36 -12.28
CA ALA A 23 0.84 20.38 -11.16
C ALA A 23 -0.18 21.51 -11.31
N ARG A 24 -1.44 21.22 -10.98
CA ARG A 24 -2.50 22.21 -10.86
C ARG A 24 -3.03 22.19 -9.43
N ALA A 25 -2.94 23.32 -8.76
CA ALA A 25 -3.58 23.52 -7.46
C ALA A 25 -5.05 23.93 -7.64
N SER A 26 -5.94 23.38 -6.81
CA SER A 26 -7.34 23.80 -6.72
C SER A 26 -7.76 23.89 -5.26
N ALA A 27 -8.41 24.99 -4.91
CA ALA A 27 -9.00 25.22 -3.60
C ALA A 27 -10.50 25.50 -3.78
N LEU A 28 -11.34 24.69 -3.16
CA LEU A 28 -12.79 24.75 -3.29
C LEU A 28 -13.50 24.64 -1.94
N VAL A 29 -14.72 25.16 -1.90
CA VAL A 29 -15.61 25.05 -0.75
C VAL A 29 -16.70 24.05 -1.11
N ALA A 30 -16.89 23.04 -0.27
CA ALA A 30 -17.91 22.02 -0.45
C ALA A 30 -18.53 21.64 0.89
N HIS A 31 -19.78 21.16 0.85
CA HIS A 31 -20.48 20.63 2.02
C HIS A 31 -19.93 19.27 2.48
N SER A 32 -19.22 18.56 1.59
CA SER A 32 -18.61 17.25 1.85
C SER A 32 -17.29 17.18 1.10
N VAL A 33 -16.18 17.02 1.83
CA VAL A 33 -14.84 16.89 1.22
C VAL A 33 -14.73 15.63 0.36
N PRO A 34 -15.18 14.43 0.79
CA PRO A 34 -15.15 13.24 -0.07
C PRO A 34 -15.89 13.42 -1.38
N SER A 35 -17.12 13.97 -1.34
CA SER A 35 -17.92 14.20 -2.54
C SER A 35 -17.27 15.21 -3.47
N ALA A 36 -16.62 16.24 -2.93
CA ALA A 36 -15.87 17.21 -3.71
C ALA A 36 -14.66 16.57 -4.41
N LEU A 37 -13.89 15.74 -3.70
CA LEU A 37 -12.73 15.06 -4.27
C LEU A 37 -13.13 14.10 -5.40
N LEU A 38 -14.21 13.34 -5.21
CA LEU A 38 -14.73 12.44 -6.25
C LEU A 38 -15.23 13.20 -7.47
N ASN A 39 -15.97 14.30 -7.27
CA ASN A 39 -16.45 15.13 -8.38
C ASN A 39 -15.29 15.74 -9.19
N ILE A 40 -14.21 16.19 -8.53
CA ILE A 40 -13.02 16.66 -9.24
C ILE A 40 -12.34 15.53 -10.00
N ALA A 41 -12.23 14.35 -9.39
CA ALA A 41 -11.69 13.17 -10.08
C ALA A 41 -12.49 12.79 -11.33
N ASP A 42 -13.81 13.04 -11.33
CA ASP A 42 -14.67 12.84 -12.49
C ASP A 42 -14.47 13.92 -13.55
N ILE A 43 -14.46 15.20 -13.16
CA ILE A 43 -14.27 16.34 -14.07
C ILE A 43 -12.90 16.28 -14.75
N GLU A 44 -11.84 15.98 -13.98
CA GLU A 44 -10.46 15.92 -14.45
C GLU A 44 -10.11 14.51 -15.00
N GLN A 45 -11.05 13.56 -14.98
CA GLN A 45 -10.90 12.19 -15.48
C GLN A 45 -9.64 11.46 -14.97
N THR A 46 -9.36 11.54 -13.66
CA THR A 46 -8.14 10.98 -13.07
C THR A 46 -8.24 9.47 -12.83
N ASP A 47 -7.28 8.67 -13.30
CA ASP A 47 -7.31 7.21 -13.06
C ASP A 47 -6.90 6.77 -11.64
N LEU A 48 -6.33 7.67 -10.85
CA LEU A 48 -5.74 7.41 -9.54
C LEU A 48 -5.98 8.60 -8.59
N ILE A 49 -6.32 8.32 -7.34
CA ILE A 49 -6.37 9.30 -6.25
C ILE A 49 -5.32 8.93 -5.19
N LEU A 50 -4.42 9.85 -4.89
CA LEU A 50 -3.44 9.74 -3.81
C LEU A 50 -3.85 10.63 -2.63
N MET A 51 -3.91 10.06 -1.42
CA MET A 51 -4.21 10.79 -0.19
C MET A 51 -3.19 10.48 0.90
N GLY A 52 -3.03 11.42 1.83
CA GLY A 52 -2.27 11.18 3.07
C GLY A 52 -3.17 10.68 4.20
N TRP A 53 -2.63 9.83 5.06
CA TRP A 53 -3.24 9.42 6.32
C TRP A 53 -2.43 9.92 7.52
N ARG A 54 -3.13 10.35 8.57
CA ARG A 54 -2.53 10.73 9.86
C ARG A 54 -3.26 10.02 11.00
N GLY A 55 -2.50 9.54 11.98
CA GLY A 55 -3.03 8.80 13.12
C GLY A 55 -3.22 7.31 12.84
N GLU A 56 -4.01 6.64 13.67
CA GLU A 56 -4.23 5.21 13.61
C GLU A 56 -5.35 4.82 12.62
N VAL A 57 -5.12 3.81 11.80
CA VAL A 57 -6.09 3.17 10.91
C VAL A 57 -6.90 2.14 11.71
N ARG A 58 -7.86 2.58 12.53
CA ARG A 58 -8.70 1.69 13.35
C ARG A 58 -10.18 1.91 13.05
N GLY A 59 -10.96 0.84 12.91
CA GLY A 59 -12.37 0.88 12.51
C GLY A 59 -13.23 1.98 13.17
N PRO A 60 -13.22 2.15 14.50
CA PRO A 60 -13.95 3.24 15.17
C PRO A 60 -13.50 4.65 14.74
N LEU A 61 -12.20 4.81 14.44
CA LEU A 61 -11.58 6.08 14.02
C LEU A 61 -11.71 6.34 12.51
N LEU A 62 -12.10 5.35 11.70
CA LEU A 62 -12.32 5.55 10.27
C LEU A 62 -13.59 6.34 9.98
N ARG A 63 -14.60 6.26 10.87
CA ARG A 63 -15.91 6.89 10.68
C ARG A 63 -15.76 8.42 10.59
N GLY A 64 -16.27 8.99 9.50
CA GLY A 64 -16.26 10.43 9.27
C GLY A 64 -14.92 10.97 8.75
N THR A 65 -13.92 10.14 8.50
CA THR A 65 -12.68 10.59 7.86
C THR A 65 -12.87 10.80 6.36
N ASN A 66 -12.21 11.81 5.80
CA ASN A 66 -12.30 12.09 4.37
C ASN A 66 -11.72 10.94 3.54
N VAL A 67 -10.62 10.34 4.01
CA VAL A 67 -9.96 9.24 3.31
C VAL A 67 -10.87 8.02 3.24
N ALA A 68 -11.51 7.61 4.34
CA ALA A 68 -12.46 6.49 4.30
C ALA A 68 -13.68 6.80 3.42
N GLY A 69 -14.19 8.04 3.47
CA GLY A 69 -15.29 8.47 2.61
C GLY A 69 -14.99 8.36 1.11
N VAL A 70 -13.77 8.72 0.70
CA VAL A 70 -13.31 8.58 -0.69
C VAL A 70 -13.01 7.11 -1.02
N ALA A 71 -12.19 6.44 -0.20
CA ALA A 71 -11.69 5.09 -0.48
C ALA A 71 -12.81 4.06 -0.65
N LYS A 72 -13.95 4.23 0.04
CA LYS A 72 -15.10 3.33 0.00
C LYS A 72 -16.02 3.51 -1.20
N VAL A 73 -15.98 4.67 -1.86
CA VAL A 73 -16.95 5.04 -2.92
C VAL A 73 -16.28 5.19 -4.28
N ALA A 74 -14.99 5.55 -4.31
CA ALA A 74 -14.27 5.80 -5.55
C ALA A 74 -14.23 4.57 -6.48
N ASP A 75 -14.51 4.80 -7.76
CA ASP A 75 -14.38 3.86 -8.88
C ASP A 75 -13.00 3.92 -9.56
N ARG A 76 -12.02 4.55 -8.90
CA ARG A 76 -10.64 4.72 -9.35
C ARG A 76 -9.66 3.96 -8.45
N ASN A 77 -8.43 3.83 -8.93
CA ASN A 77 -7.34 3.36 -8.08
C ASN A 77 -7.15 4.35 -6.92
N ILE A 78 -6.94 3.82 -5.71
CA ILE A 78 -6.71 4.62 -4.50
C ILE A 78 -5.37 4.23 -3.89
N LEU A 79 -4.54 5.24 -3.65
CA LEU A 79 -3.32 5.14 -2.87
C LEU A 79 -3.46 6.00 -1.61
N VAL A 80 -3.17 5.41 -0.46
CA VAL A 80 -3.15 6.12 0.82
C VAL A 80 -1.79 5.97 1.48
N LEU A 81 -1.05 7.07 1.57
CA LEU A 81 0.24 7.12 2.24
C LEU A 81 0.04 7.46 3.72
N LYS A 82 0.33 6.50 4.60
CA LYS A 82 0.58 6.76 6.00
C LYS A 82 2.08 7.00 6.17
N ASP A 83 2.45 8.27 6.21
CA ASP A 83 3.85 8.68 6.31
C ASP A 83 4.41 8.46 7.72
N ASN A 84 5.66 8.01 7.79
CA ASN A 84 6.49 7.92 8.97
C ASN A 84 7.86 8.58 8.73
N SER A 85 7.84 9.86 8.31
CA SER A 85 9.03 10.66 8.01
C SER A 85 9.82 10.18 6.77
N LEU A 86 9.11 9.82 5.70
CA LEU A 86 9.73 9.40 4.45
C LEU A 86 10.53 10.55 3.83
N SER A 87 11.81 10.33 3.64
CA SER A 87 12.73 11.31 3.04
C SER A 87 13.57 10.71 1.92
N LYS A 88 13.87 9.41 2.03
CA LYS A 88 14.57 8.60 1.03
C LYS A 88 13.83 7.27 0.86
N VAL A 89 13.91 6.69 -0.33
CA VAL A 89 13.39 5.35 -0.63
C VAL A 89 14.52 4.60 -1.34
N ASP A 90 15.23 3.73 -0.63
CA ASP A 90 16.25 2.84 -1.19
C ASP A 90 15.76 1.41 -1.26
N ARG A 91 14.91 0.98 -0.32
CA ARG A 91 14.38 -0.38 -0.23
C ARG A 91 12.87 -0.37 -0.04
N ILE A 92 12.17 -1.00 -0.98
CA ILE A 92 10.70 -1.11 -1.00
C ILE A 92 10.30 -2.56 -0.73
N LEU A 93 9.49 -2.78 0.31
CA LEU A 93 8.86 -4.07 0.58
C LEU A 93 7.45 -4.13 0.00
N VAL A 94 7.14 -5.21 -0.72
CA VAL A 94 5.79 -5.46 -1.25
C VAL A 94 5.30 -6.86 -0.80
N PRO A 95 4.42 -6.95 0.20
CA PRO A 95 3.73 -8.20 0.51
C PRO A 95 2.77 -8.60 -0.63
N VAL A 96 2.83 -9.87 -1.03
CA VAL A 96 2.14 -10.41 -2.21
C VAL A 96 1.04 -11.37 -1.79
N GLY A 97 -0.21 -10.99 -2.07
CA GLY A 97 -1.41 -11.84 -1.86
C GLY A 97 -2.10 -12.31 -3.15
N GLY A 98 -1.54 -12.01 -4.33
CA GLY A 98 -2.04 -12.45 -5.65
C GLY A 98 -3.20 -11.65 -6.25
N GLY A 99 -3.97 -10.93 -5.43
CA GLY A 99 -5.11 -10.13 -5.90
C GLY A 99 -4.75 -8.88 -6.72
N PRO A 100 -5.73 -8.24 -7.38
CA PRO A 100 -5.50 -7.06 -8.23
C PRO A 100 -4.85 -5.89 -7.49
N HIS A 101 -5.16 -5.73 -6.20
CA HIS A 101 -4.56 -4.70 -5.35
C HIS A 101 -3.05 -4.90 -5.16
N THR A 102 -2.59 -6.15 -5.07
CA THR A 102 -1.16 -6.49 -5.02
C THR A 102 -0.49 -6.16 -6.35
N LYS A 103 -1.12 -6.51 -7.48
CA LYS A 103 -0.58 -6.25 -8.83
C LYS A 103 -0.38 -4.75 -9.06
N LEU A 104 -1.36 -3.92 -8.70
CA LEU A 104 -1.21 -2.46 -8.74
C LEU A 104 -0.09 -1.99 -7.78
N GLY A 105 0.02 -2.57 -6.58
CA GLY A 105 1.08 -2.26 -5.64
C GLY A 105 2.48 -2.52 -6.21
N LEU A 106 2.68 -3.65 -6.89
CA LEU A 106 3.94 -3.98 -7.58
C LEU A 106 4.25 -3.00 -8.72
N GLN A 107 3.25 -2.60 -9.51
CA GLN A 107 3.44 -1.60 -10.57
C GLN A 107 3.87 -0.24 -10.00
N VAL A 108 3.24 0.19 -8.90
CA VAL A 108 3.61 1.42 -8.20
C VAL A 108 5.03 1.31 -7.63
N ALA A 109 5.37 0.16 -7.03
CA ALA A 109 6.72 -0.11 -6.53
C ALA A 109 7.77 0.02 -7.63
N GLN A 110 7.52 -0.55 -8.81
CA GLN A 110 8.42 -0.48 -9.96
C GLN A 110 8.65 0.96 -10.44
N GLN A 111 7.60 1.77 -10.50
CA GLN A 111 7.72 3.18 -10.89
C GLN A 111 8.52 3.98 -9.86
N LEU A 112 8.28 3.77 -8.56
CA LEU A 112 9.03 4.43 -7.49
C LEU A 112 10.49 3.97 -7.49
N ALA A 113 10.75 2.68 -7.66
CA ALA A 113 12.11 2.14 -7.73
C ALA A 113 12.92 2.75 -8.88
N VAL A 114 12.32 2.90 -10.06
CA VAL A 114 12.99 3.55 -11.21
C VAL A 114 13.31 5.01 -10.91
N GLN A 115 12.38 5.76 -10.31
CA GLN A 115 12.55 7.18 -10.01
C GLN A 115 13.58 7.43 -8.90
N TRP A 116 13.67 6.55 -7.90
CA TRP A 116 14.51 6.73 -6.72
C TRP A 116 15.80 5.91 -6.77
N GLY A 117 15.96 5.01 -7.75
CA GLY A 117 17.05 4.04 -7.78
C GLY A 117 16.95 2.99 -6.67
N ALA A 118 15.73 2.68 -6.22
CA ALA A 118 15.47 1.76 -5.12
C ALA A 118 15.46 0.29 -5.58
N THR A 119 15.66 -0.64 -4.64
CA THR A 119 15.40 -2.07 -4.84
C THR A 119 14.03 -2.45 -4.32
N ILE A 120 13.44 -3.48 -4.91
CA ILE A 120 12.13 -4.02 -4.52
C ILE A 120 12.36 -5.44 -4.00
N THR A 121 11.79 -5.73 -2.84
CA THR A 121 11.61 -7.09 -2.35
C THR A 121 10.12 -7.41 -2.34
N ALA A 122 9.72 -8.38 -3.16
CA ALA A 122 8.38 -8.94 -3.16
C ALA A 122 8.37 -10.17 -2.25
N MET A 123 7.48 -10.18 -1.26
CA MET A 123 7.46 -11.25 -0.27
C MET A 123 6.10 -11.89 -0.12
N THR A 124 6.06 -13.13 0.34
CA THR A 124 4.83 -13.76 0.87
C THR A 124 5.03 -14.26 2.29
N VAL A 125 3.96 -14.28 3.08
CA VAL A 125 3.93 -14.92 4.41
C VAL A 125 3.12 -16.19 4.31
N LEU A 126 3.77 -17.32 4.58
CA LEU A 126 3.18 -18.63 4.67
C LEU A 126 2.77 -18.91 6.12
N LEU A 127 1.56 -19.39 6.35
CA LEU A 127 1.10 -19.63 7.72
C LEU A 127 1.59 -20.98 8.23
N ASP A 128 2.14 -21.01 9.43
CA ASP A 128 2.69 -22.22 10.06
C ASP A 128 1.66 -23.36 10.18
N ARG A 129 0.37 -23.02 10.30
CA ARG A 129 -0.73 -24.01 10.33
C ARG A 129 -1.00 -24.67 8.97
N ASP A 130 -0.67 -23.99 7.86
CA ASP A 130 -0.85 -24.54 6.51
C ASP A 130 0.24 -25.58 6.20
N TYR A 131 1.26 -25.63 7.06
CA TYR A 131 2.36 -26.60 7.07
C TYR A 131 2.12 -27.79 8.02
N SER A 132 1.21 -27.67 8.99
CA SER A 132 1.09 -28.64 10.09
C SER A 132 0.34 -29.92 9.71
N ASP A 133 0.97 -30.79 8.94
CA ASP A 133 0.87 -32.22 9.22
C ASP A 133 1.82 -32.49 10.40
N ALA A 134 1.35 -33.18 11.45
CA ALA A 134 2.10 -33.32 12.71
C ALA A 134 3.49 -34.01 12.60
N VAL A 135 3.85 -34.48 11.40
CA VAL A 135 5.13 -35.12 11.06
C VAL A 135 6.09 -34.15 10.33
N SER A 136 5.58 -33.15 9.60
CA SER A 136 6.38 -32.22 8.80
C SER A 136 6.93 -31.04 9.62
N ALA A 137 6.25 -30.60 10.69
CA ALA A 137 6.60 -29.39 11.46
C ALA A 137 8.08 -29.26 11.90
N PHE A 138 8.79 -30.39 12.09
CA PHE A 138 10.19 -30.45 12.54
C PHE A 138 11.18 -30.95 11.47
N ASP A 139 10.72 -31.20 10.25
CA ASP A 139 11.56 -31.61 9.12
C ASP A 139 12.05 -30.40 8.32
N PRO A 140 13.36 -30.11 8.28
CA PRO A 140 13.92 -29.00 7.51
C PRO A 140 13.61 -29.07 6.00
N GLU A 141 13.53 -30.27 5.42
CA GLU A 141 13.27 -30.45 3.98
C GLU A 141 11.84 -30.03 3.62
N SER A 142 10.88 -30.45 4.44
CA SER A 142 9.48 -30.04 4.30
C SER A 142 9.31 -28.51 4.42
N ARG A 143 10.04 -27.86 5.34
CA ARG A 143 9.97 -26.41 5.54
C ARG A 143 10.52 -25.65 4.32
N GLN A 144 11.66 -26.10 3.80
CA GLN A 144 12.28 -25.51 2.62
C GLN A 144 11.35 -25.64 1.40
N SER A 145 10.78 -26.82 1.17
CA SER A 145 9.83 -27.06 0.08
C SER A 145 8.60 -26.13 0.14
N HIS A 146 8.10 -25.86 1.35
CA HIS A 146 7.00 -24.92 1.53
C HIS A 146 7.40 -23.48 1.20
N GLN A 147 8.60 -23.04 1.63
CA GLN A 147 9.15 -21.74 1.26
C GLN A 147 9.34 -21.62 -0.25
N ASP A 148 9.92 -22.63 -0.90
CA ASP A 148 10.14 -22.68 -2.34
C ASP A 148 8.81 -22.51 -3.12
N SER A 149 7.74 -23.15 -2.64
CA SER A 149 6.40 -23.00 -3.21
C SER A 149 5.87 -21.56 -3.07
N GLY A 150 6.11 -20.92 -1.93
CA GLY A 150 5.77 -19.51 -1.72
C GLY A 150 6.57 -18.57 -2.62
N GLU A 151 7.86 -18.84 -2.82
CA GLU A 151 8.71 -18.08 -3.73
C GLU A 151 8.29 -18.27 -5.19
N GLU A 152 7.89 -19.47 -5.59
CA GLU A 152 7.35 -19.75 -6.92
C GLU A 152 6.06 -18.97 -7.16
N PHE A 153 5.15 -18.95 -6.19
CA PHE A 153 3.94 -18.13 -6.25
C PHE A 153 4.26 -16.63 -6.47
N VAL A 154 5.20 -16.07 -5.70
CA VAL A 154 5.63 -14.67 -5.88
C VAL A 154 6.24 -14.46 -7.26
N ARG A 155 7.08 -15.39 -7.72
CA ARG A 155 7.74 -15.34 -9.02
C ARG A 155 6.74 -15.29 -10.17
N ASP A 156 5.67 -16.06 -10.10
CA ASP A 156 4.65 -16.08 -11.15
C ASP A 156 3.83 -14.80 -11.20
N ILE A 157 3.48 -14.21 -10.04
CA ILE A 157 2.84 -12.89 -10.00
C ILE A 157 3.77 -11.81 -10.57
N LEU A 158 5.07 -11.82 -10.22
CA LEU A 158 6.04 -10.87 -10.77
C LEU A 158 6.16 -10.98 -12.29
N LYS A 159 6.18 -12.21 -12.84
CA LYS A 159 6.18 -12.45 -14.29
C LYS A 159 4.90 -11.92 -14.94
N GLU A 160 3.74 -12.19 -14.35
CA GLU A 160 2.44 -11.74 -14.86
C GLU A 160 2.38 -10.21 -14.97
N VAL A 161 2.88 -9.51 -13.95
CA VAL A 161 2.84 -8.04 -13.89
C VAL A 161 4.01 -7.41 -14.66
N GLY A 162 5.08 -8.16 -14.93
CA GLY A 162 6.29 -7.67 -15.61
C GLY A 162 7.20 -6.82 -14.71
N VAL A 163 7.26 -7.14 -13.42
CA VAL A 163 8.06 -6.41 -12.41
C VAL A 163 9.27 -7.23 -11.99
N THR A 164 10.42 -6.58 -11.85
CA THR A 164 11.65 -7.21 -11.34
C THR A 164 11.82 -6.87 -9.87
N ALA A 165 11.94 -7.89 -9.02
CA ALA A 165 12.14 -7.75 -7.59
C ALA A 165 12.93 -8.94 -7.04
N GLU A 166 13.59 -8.73 -5.90
CA GLU A 166 14.03 -9.82 -5.04
C GLU A 166 12.81 -10.54 -4.48
N ILE A 167 12.93 -11.85 -4.24
CA ILE A 167 11.82 -12.69 -3.79
C ILE A 167 12.16 -13.23 -2.40
N ALA A 168 11.18 -13.22 -1.50
CA ALA A 168 11.30 -13.81 -0.18
C ALA A 168 10.02 -14.53 0.25
N ALA A 169 10.16 -15.67 0.92
CA ALA A 169 9.05 -16.35 1.59
C ALA A 169 9.38 -16.56 3.07
N VAL A 170 8.53 -16.06 3.95
CA VAL A 170 8.68 -16.23 5.40
C VAL A 170 7.54 -17.08 5.93
N ILE A 171 7.84 -17.95 6.88
CA ILE A 171 6.83 -18.73 7.61
C ILE A 171 6.59 -18.05 8.94
N ASP A 172 5.32 -17.73 9.22
CA ASP A 172 4.90 -17.10 10.48
C ASP A 172 3.52 -17.63 10.91
N THR A 173 3.14 -17.38 12.15
CA THR A 173 1.81 -17.71 12.69
C THR A 173 0.72 -16.70 12.29
N ASP A 174 1.10 -15.47 11.92
CA ASP A 174 0.19 -14.39 11.52
C ASP A 174 0.80 -13.59 10.36
N ILE A 175 0.02 -13.35 9.30
CA ILE A 175 0.49 -12.62 8.11
C ILE A 175 1.00 -11.23 8.48
N SER A 176 0.28 -10.52 9.35
CA SER A 176 0.71 -9.16 9.72
C SER A 176 2.00 -9.20 10.53
N HIS A 177 2.13 -10.15 11.47
CA HIS A 177 3.35 -10.35 12.25
C HIS A 177 4.55 -10.66 11.36
N GLY A 178 4.43 -11.60 10.41
CA GLY A 178 5.49 -11.93 9.46
C GLY A 178 5.95 -10.73 8.62
N ILE A 179 5.03 -9.86 8.20
CA ILE A 179 5.35 -8.62 7.48
C ILE A 179 6.04 -7.60 8.41
N ILE A 180 5.47 -7.34 9.59
CA ILE A 180 5.96 -6.31 10.52
C ILE A 180 7.37 -6.63 11.01
N ASN A 181 7.69 -7.91 11.22
CA ASN A 181 8.98 -8.33 11.76
C ASN A 181 10.19 -7.98 10.87
N ILE A 182 9.98 -7.89 9.55
CA ILE A 182 11.07 -7.59 8.61
C ILE A 182 11.06 -6.13 8.14
N VAL A 183 9.99 -5.37 8.45
CA VAL A 183 9.75 -4.05 7.83
C VAL A 183 10.79 -3.00 8.21
N ALA A 184 11.51 -3.20 9.33
CA ALA A 184 12.54 -2.28 9.81
C ALA A 184 13.77 -2.20 8.88
N ASP A 185 13.97 -3.20 8.02
CA ASP A 185 15.02 -3.24 7.00
C ASP A 185 14.58 -2.59 5.68
N TYR A 186 13.52 -1.80 5.68
CA TYR A 186 13.01 -1.13 4.47
C TYR A 186 12.71 0.34 4.77
N ASP A 187 12.44 1.13 3.74
CA ASP A 187 12.08 2.54 3.89
C ASP A 187 10.57 2.77 3.65
N LEU A 188 9.99 1.93 2.79
CA LEU A 188 8.61 1.98 2.38
C LEU A 188 8.06 0.56 2.23
N ILE A 189 6.89 0.32 2.82
CA ILE A 189 6.07 -0.84 2.50
C ILE A 189 4.89 -0.42 1.62
N ILE A 190 4.69 -1.13 0.52
CA ILE A 190 3.54 -0.96 -0.36
C ILE A 190 2.68 -2.21 -0.23
N ILE A 191 1.48 -2.05 0.32
CA ILE A 191 0.59 -3.17 0.63
C ILE A 191 -0.76 -2.99 -0.08
N GLY A 192 -1.16 -4.02 -0.82
CA GLY A 192 -2.48 -4.08 -1.43
C GLY A 192 -3.57 -4.28 -0.38
N ALA A 193 -4.77 -3.74 -0.65
CA ALA A 193 -5.97 -4.09 0.08
C ALA A 193 -6.22 -5.61 0.08
N SER A 194 -6.88 -6.11 1.12
CA SER A 194 -7.46 -7.47 1.13
C SER A 194 -8.91 -7.44 0.66
N ASP A 195 -9.49 -8.58 0.31
CA ASP A 195 -10.92 -8.68 -0.09
C ASP A 195 -11.90 -8.19 0.99
N GLU A 196 -11.44 -8.09 2.24
CA GLU A 196 -12.22 -7.52 3.34
C GLU A 196 -12.31 -5.99 3.28
N TRP A 197 -11.63 -5.33 2.33
CA TRP A 197 -11.59 -3.87 2.22
C TRP A 197 -12.99 -3.29 2.06
N ALA A 198 -13.95 -4.00 1.47
CA ALA A 198 -15.33 -3.52 1.33
C ALA A 198 -16.09 -3.48 2.68
N VAL A 199 -15.63 -4.22 3.69
CA VAL A 199 -16.27 -4.28 5.01
C VAL A 199 -16.11 -2.94 5.73
N ARG A 200 -17.22 -2.42 6.30
CA ARG A 200 -17.28 -1.08 6.93
C ARG A 200 -16.26 -0.83 8.04
N ARG A 201 -15.71 -1.87 8.67
CA ARG A 201 -14.77 -1.75 9.79
C ARG A 201 -13.31 -1.53 9.37
N TRP A 202 -12.98 -1.78 8.10
CA TRP A 202 -11.62 -1.71 7.57
C TRP A 202 -11.45 -0.57 6.58
N LEU A 203 -10.25 -0.04 6.42
CA LEU A 203 -9.91 0.91 5.37
C LEU A 203 -9.45 0.16 4.13
N PHE A 204 -8.42 -0.68 4.26
CA PHE A 204 -7.87 -1.54 3.21
C PHE A 204 -7.92 -3.04 3.59
N GLY A 205 -8.32 -3.40 4.80
CA GLY A 205 -8.49 -4.78 5.24
C GLY A 205 -7.83 -5.04 6.59
N SER A 206 -8.08 -6.19 7.22
CA SER A 206 -7.52 -6.47 8.55
C SER A 206 -5.99 -6.46 8.59
N VAL A 207 -5.34 -7.10 7.61
CA VAL A 207 -3.88 -7.16 7.50
C VAL A 207 -3.29 -5.81 7.10
N PRO A 208 -3.72 -5.14 5.99
CA PRO A 208 -3.16 -3.84 5.62
C PRO A 208 -3.34 -2.77 6.69
N ASP A 209 -4.49 -2.72 7.36
CA ASP A 209 -4.74 -1.75 8.43
C ASP A 209 -3.85 -2.03 9.66
N LYS A 210 -3.65 -3.31 10.03
CA LYS A 210 -2.76 -3.69 11.14
C LYS A 210 -1.30 -3.35 10.83
N VAL A 211 -0.82 -3.66 9.63
CA VAL A 211 0.51 -3.29 9.15
C VAL A 211 0.69 -1.77 9.14
N ALA A 212 -0.27 -1.01 8.61
CA ALA A 212 -0.21 0.46 8.60
C ALA A 212 -0.08 1.07 10.01
N ASN A 213 -0.70 0.44 11.01
CA ASN A 213 -0.61 0.91 12.39
C ASN A 213 0.70 0.56 13.09
N GLN A 214 1.31 -0.58 12.78
CA GLN A 214 2.41 -1.15 13.56
C GLN A 214 3.77 -1.07 12.86
N ALA A 215 3.80 -0.84 11.54
CA ALA A 215 5.05 -0.69 10.82
C ALA A 215 5.86 0.53 11.32
N SER A 216 7.16 0.33 11.45
CA SER A 216 8.14 1.37 11.83
C SER A 216 8.55 2.27 10.67
N VAL A 217 7.97 2.09 9.49
CA VAL A 217 8.31 2.80 8.24
C VAL A 217 7.04 3.33 7.57
N SER A 218 7.19 4.12 6.51
CA SER A 218 6.04 4.63 5.77
C SER A 218 5.28 3.49 5.08
N VAL A 219 3.94 3.58 5.09
CA VAL A 219 3.07 2.56 4.50
C VAL A 219 2.22 3.18 3.40
N LEU A 220 2.37 2.69 2.18
CA LEU A 220 1.50 3.01 1.06
C LEU A 220 0.48 1.89 0.87
N MET A 221 -0.75 2.16 1.26
CA MET A 221 -1.87 1.23 1.06
C MET A 221 -2.45 1.44 -0.34
N VAL A 222 -2.69 0.35 -1.07
CA VAL A 222 -3.07 0.37 -2.48
C VAL A 222 -4.38 -0.38 -2.68
N ARG A 223 -5.34 0.25 -3.37
CA ARG A 223 -6.56 -0.39 -3.84
C ARG A 223 -6.69 -0.14 -5.33
N SER A 224 -6.76 -1.24 -6.08
CA SER A 224 -7.15 -1.20 -7.50
C SER A 224 -8.64 -0.88 -7.61
N LYS A 225 -9.01 -0.16 -8.67
CA LYS A 225 -10.39 -0.23 -9.18
C LYS A 225 -10.67 -1.67 -9.63
N ASP A 226 -11.90 -2.10 -9.40
CA ASP A 226 -12.39 -3.41 -9.83
C ASP A 226 -12.47 -3.48 -11.36
#